data_AF-A0A8S3GDR6-F1
#
_entry.id   AF-A0A8S3GDR6-F1
#
_cell.length_a   1.000
_cell.length_b   1.000
_cell.length_c   1.000
_cell.angle_alpha   90.00
_cell.angle_beta   90.00
_cell.angle_gamma   90.00
#
_symmetry.space_group_name_H-M   'P 1'
#
loop_
_entity.id
_entity.type
_entity.pdbx_description
1 polymer ?
#
loop_
_entity_poly.entity_id
_entity_poly.type
_entity_poly.pdbx_seq_one_letter_code
_entity_poly.pdbx_strand_id
1 'polypeptide(L)' 'MIDRFSNHRFIIDNINSQPFKVPDISSVQRMKLASKKFEFTNDDWSRLKDLQTVLKPFFKATKAISAKSYPTLAAAYS' A
#
# COMPACT_ATOMS: atom_id res chain seq x y z
N MET A 1 5.70 -1.33 0.51
CA MET A 1 4.42 -1.46 -0.22
C MET A 1 3.27 -1.73 0.75
N ILE A 2 3.39 -2.74 1.62
CA ILE A 2 2.37 -3.09 2.61
C ILE A 2 2.22 -2.06 3.74
N ASP A 3 3.32 -1.47 4.24
CA ASP A 3 3.24 -0.34 5.20
C ASP A 3 2.42 0.83 4.67
N ARG A 4 2.58 1.15 3.38
CA ARG A 4 1.76 2.20 2.74
C ARG A 4 0.29 1.79 2.79
N PHE A 5 -0.03 0.55 2.44
CA PHE A 5 -1.41 0.04 2.44
C PHE A 5 -2.07 0.08 3.82
N SER A 6 -1.35 -0.34 4.88
CA SER A 6 -1.81 -0.24 6.27
C SER A 6 -2.07 1.22 6.68
N ASN A 7 -1.24 2.16 6.22
CA ASN A 7 -1.43 3.59 6.47
C ASN A 7 -2.61 4.18 5.68
N HIS A 8 -3.09 3.53 4.62
CA HIS A 8 -4.26 3.96 3.86
C HIS A 8 -5.58 3.55 4.52
N ARG A 9 -5.55 2.77 5.61
CA ARG A 9 -6.76 2.46 6.40
C ARG A 9 -7.51 3.73 6.79
N PHE A 10 -6.79 4.73 7.31
CA PHE A 10 -7.37 6.02 7.66
C PHE A 10 -8.03 6.72 6.46
N ILE A 11 -7.45 6.60 5.27
CA ILE A 11 -7.99 7.19 4.05
C ILE A 11 -9.28 6.49 3.65
N ILE A 12 -9.31 5.15 3.68
CA ILE A 12 -10.51 4.35 3.36
C ILE A 12 -11.62 4.61 4.38
N ASP A 13 -11.30 4.65 5.67
CA ASP A 13 -12.26 4.95 6.74
C ASP A 13 -12.83 6.37 6.58
N ASN A 14 -12.01 7.34 6.19
CA ASN A 14 -12.44 8.72 5.94
C ASN A 14 -13.33 8.82 4.67
N ILE A 15 -13.01 8.08 3.60
CA ILE A 15 -13.84 7.99 2.39
C ILE A 15 -15.20 7.36 2.72
N ASN A 16 -15.23 6.27 3.50
CA ASN A 16 -16.47 5.61 3.90
C ASN A 16 -17.32 6.49 4.82
N SER A 17 -16.70 7.33 5.66
CA SER A 17 -17.40 8.19 6.62
C SER A 17 -17.88 9.51 5.99
N GLN A 18 -17.07 10.11 5.11
CA GLN A 18 -17.33 11.43 4.50
C GLN A 18 -16.89 11.47 3.03
N PRO A 19 -17.58 10.73 2.13
CA PRO A 19 -17.20 10.60 0.72
C PRO A 19 -17.20 11.94 -0.04
N PHE A 20 -17.90 12.95 0.46
CA PHE A 20 -18.03 14.27 -0.17
C PHE A 20 -16.93 15.27 0.18
N LYS A 21 -16.08 14.97 1.18
CA LYS A 21 -15.02 15.89 1.66
C LYS A 21 -13.62 15.60 1.11
N VAL A 22 -13.48 14.63 0.21
CA VAL A 22 -12.18 14.36 -0.42
C VAL A 22 -11.81 15.55 -1.33
N PRO A 23 -10.68 16.24 -1.10
CA PRO A 23 -10.25 17.36 -1.93
C PRO A 23 -9.86 16.90 -3.34
N ASP A 24 -9.95 17.80 -4.32
CA ASP A 24 -9.46 17.62 -5.70
C ASP A 24 -10.04 16.44 -6.52
N ILE A 25 -11.27 16.02 -6.22
CA ILE A 25 -11.98 15.02 -7.05
C ILE A 25 -13.19 15.60 -7.78
N SER A 26 -13.37 15.17 -9.03
CA SER A 26 -14.47 15.61 -9.89
C SER A 26 -15.83 15.10 -9.41
N SER A 27 -16.91 15.75 -9.85
CA SER A 27 -18.30 15.34 -9.52
C SER A 27 -18.60 13.89 -9.90
N VAL A 28 -18.09 13.44 -11.05
CA VAL A 28 -18.24 12.06 -11.55
C VAL A 28 -17.48 11.07 -10.66
N GLN A 29 -16.28 11.41 -10.20
CA GLN A 29 -15.49 10.56 -9.29
C GLN A 29 -16.15 10.47 -7.91
N ARG A 30 -16.74 11.57 -7.41
CA ARG A 30 -17.51 11.58 -6.16
C ARG A 30 -18.73 10.66 -6.22
N MET A 31 -19.49 10.69 -7.30
CA MET A 31 -20.63 9.78 -7.47
C MET A 31 -20.18 8.32 -7.46
N LYS A 32 -19.06 7.99 -8.13
CA LYS A 32 -18.50 6.63 -8.15
C LYS A 32 -17.98 6.17 -6.77
N LEU A 33 -17.45 7.09 -5.97
CA LEU A 33 -17.01 6.81 -4.60
C LEU A 33 -18.20 6.65 -3.66
N ALA A 34 -19.21 7.53 -3.77
CA ALA A 34 -20.43 7.45 -2.97
C ALA A 34 -21.25 6.19 -3.27
N SER A 35 -21.21 5.68 -4.52
CA SER A 35 -21.88 4.44 -4.90
C SER A 35 -21.12 3.17 -4.52
N LYS A 36 -19.85 3.28 -4.09
CA LYS A 36 -19.02 2.15 -3.66
C LYS A 36 -18.66 2.29 -2.18
N LYS A 37 -19.31 1.49 -1.34
CA LYS A 37 -18.86 1.29 0.04
C LYS A 37 -17.67 0.35 0.03
N PHE A 38 -16.54 0.77 0.59
CA PHE A 38 -15.40 -0.12 0.77
C PHE A 38 -15.67 -0.99 2.00
N GLU A 39 -16.12 -2.22 1.79
CA GLU A 39 -16.44 -3.17 2.86
C GLU A 39 -15.18 -3.90 3.33
N PHE A 40 -14.27 -3.17 3.98
CA PHE A 40 -13.18 -3.80 4.72
C PHE A 40 -13.57 -3.94 6.19
N THR A 41 -13.61 -5.17 6.67
CA THR A 41 -13.87 -5.47 8.08
C THR A 41 -12.61 -5.29 8.92
N ASN A 42 -12.77 -5.23 10.24
CA ASN A 42 -11.62 -5.22 11.16
C ASN A 42 -10.74 -6.46 11.00
N ASP A 43 -11.33 -7.61 10.68
CA ASP A 43 -10.62 -8.86 10.45
C ASP A 43 -9.74 -8.80 9.20
N ASP A 44 -10.19 -8.14 8.12
CA ASP A 44 -9.40 -7.95 6.91
C ASP A 44 -8.14 -7.13 7.20
N TRP A 45 -8.27 -6.09 8.02
CA TRP A 45 -7.14 -5.29 8.48
C TRP A 45 -6.19 -6.07 9.39
N SER A 46 -6.72 -6.97 10.22
CA SER A 46 -5.90 -7.86 11.06
C SER A 46 -5.08 -8.81 10.19
N ARG A 47 -5.72 -9.48 9.22
CA ARG A 47 -5.06 -10.39 8.28
C ARG A 47 -3.99 -9.69 7.45
N LEU A 48 -4.22 -8.44 7.06
CA LEU A 48 -3.22 -7.61 6.37
C LEU A 48 -1.99 -7.35 7.24
N LYS A 49 -2.16 -7.10 8.55
CA LYS A 49 -1.03 -6.96 9.49
C LYS A 49 -0.26 -8.27 9.67
N ASP A 50 -0.97 -9.39 9.72
CA ASP A 50 -0.33 -10.71 9.82
C ASP A 50 0.49 -11.00 8.56
N LEU A 51 -0.11 -10.78 7.39
CA LEU A 51 0.57 -10.91 6.10
C LEU A 51 1.79 -9.98 6.00
N GLN A 52 1.67 -8.75 6.49
CA GLN A 52 2.79 -7.82 6.57
C GLN A 52 3.94 -8.39 7.40
N THR A 53 3.62 -8.96 8.55
CA THR A 53 4.59 -9.54 9.48
C THR A 53 5.33 -10.70 8.83
N VAL A 54 4.61 -11.57 8.11
CA VAL A 54 5.19 -12.69 7.35
C VAL A 54 6.07 -12.19 6.21
N LEU A 55 5.65 -11.15 5.47
CA LEU A 55 6.37 -10.67 4.29
C LEU A 55 7.57 -9.75 4.60
N LYS A 56 7.61 -9.15 5.79
CA LYS A 56 8.69 -8.27 6.24
C LYS A 56 10.09 -8.91 6.16
N PRO A 57 10.34 -10.14 6.65
CA PRO A 57 11.64 -10.79 6.50
C PRO A 57 12.01 -11.04 5.05
N PHE A 58 11.08 -11.45 4.19
CA PHE A 58 11.34 -11.65 2.76
C PHE A 58 11.72 -10.34 2.08
N PHE A 59 11.00 -9.25 2.36
CA PHE A 59 11.35 -7.93 1.82
C PHE A 59 12.76 -7.49 2.23
N LYS A 60 13.17 -7.74 3.48
CA LYS A 60 14.54 -7.48 3.94
C LYS A 60 15.56 -8.35 3.20
N ALA A 61 15.26 -9.63 3.02
CA ALA A 61 16.13 -10.56 2.30
C ALA A 61 16.29 -10.17 0.84
N THR A 62 15.19 -9.90 0.13
CA THR A 62 15.19 -9.43 -1.25
C THR A 62 15.93 -8.11 -1.39
N LYS A 63 15.73 -7.16 -0.46
CA LYS A 63 16.47 -5.89 -0.45
C LYS A 63 17.97 -6.10 -0.23
N ALA A 64 18.36 -7.01 0.66
CA ALA A 64 19.77 -7.33 0.90
C ALA A 64 20.41 -8.02 -0.31
N ILE A 65 19.68 -8.91 -0.98
CA ILE A 65 20.13 -9.59 -2.21
C ILE A 65 20.21 -8.60 -3.37
N SER A 66 19.23 -7.71 -3.53
CA SER A 66 19.22 -6.70 -4.59
C SER A 66 20.23 -5.57 -4.36
N ALA A 67 20.55 -5.28 -3.09
CA ALA A 67 21.56 -4.28 -2.72
C ALA A 67 23.00 -4.80 -2.81
N LYS A 68 23.19 -6.13 -2.90
CA LYS A 68 24.43 -6.66 -3.46
C LYS A 68 24.41 -6.32 -4.94
N SER A 69 24.97 -5.16 -5.28
CA SER A 69 25.42 -4.86 -6.63
C SER A 69 26.12 -6.11 -7.14
N TYR A 70 25.49 -6.79 -8.10
CA TYR A 70 26.27 -7.57 -9.05
C TYR A 70 27.36 -6.61 -9.54
N PRO A 71 28.64 -7.03 -9.62
CA PRO A 71 29.62 -6.26 -10.34
C PRO A 71 29.03 -6.07 -11.74
N THR A 72 28.55 -4.88 -12.04
CA THR A 72 28.19 -4.56 -13.41
C THR A 72 29.51 -4.59 -14.17
N LEU A 73 29.54 -5.23 -15.34
CA LEU A 73 30.76 -5.38 -16.17
C LEU A 73 31.51 -4.05 -16.39
N ALA A 74 30.86 -2.91 -16.18
CA ALA A 74 31.47 -1.58 -16.13
C ALA A 74 32.60 -1.41 -15.09
N ALA A 75 32.59 -2.16 -13.98
CA ALA A 75 33.64 -2.11 -12.96
C ALA A 75 34.85 -3.02 -13.28
N ALA A 76 34.78 -3.84 -14.34
CA ALA A 76 35.86 -4.73 -14.75
C ALA A 76 36.77 -4.15 -15.85
N TYR A 77 36.47 -2.93 -16.33
CA TYR A 77 37.21 -2.24 -17.40
C TYR A 77 37.88 -0.93 -16.95
N SER A 78 38.01 -0.68 -15.65
CA SER A 78 38.75 0.47 -15.10
C SER A 78 40.19 0.13 -14.78
#